data_AF-A0AA85K4W2-F1
#
_entry.id   AF-A0AA85K4W2-F1
#
_cell.length_a   1.000
_cell.length_b   1.000
_cell.length_c   1.000
_cell.angle_alpha   90.00
_cell.angle_beta   90.00
_cell.angle_gamma   90.00
#
_symmetry.space_group_name_H-M   'P 1'
#
loop_
_entity.id
_entity.type
_entity.pdbx_description
1 polymer ?
#
loop_
_entity_poly.entity_id
_entity_poly.type
_entity_poly.pdbx_seq_one_letter_code
_entity_poly.pdbx_strand_id
1 'polypeptide(L)'
;MVYNDKNRPMLQIKSDCIFCSIASGKTDQPIRSETDNVAIFDDRSPKARYHFQCVPKTHIRDPKKLTHKDIPLAGTMVDCAGEDGSMTYFVRFSSSLYSLKKLLSLRTEQF
;
A
#
# COMPACT_ATOMS: atom_id res chain seq x y z
N MET A 1 12.87 5.94 20.46
CA MET A 1 13.26 6.54 19.17
C MET A 1 12.03 7.16 18.51
N VAL A 2 11.84 8.46 18.69
CA VAL A 2 10.71 9.21 18.11
C VAL A 2 11.16 9.69 16.73
N TYR A 3 10.63 9.10 15.66
CA TYR A 3 10.86 9.58 14.31
C TYR A 3 10.08 10.89 14.13
N ASN A 4 10.79 11.98 13.85
CA ASN A 4 10.26 13.33 13.71
C ASN A 4 9.66 13.51 12.31
N ASP A 5 8.36 13.80 12.22
CA ASP A 5 7.49 13.77 11.03
C ASP A 5 7.71 14.94 10.03
N LYS A 6 8.69 15.82 10.27
CA LYS A 6 8.79 17.10 9.55
C LYS A 6 9.53 17.04 8.20
N ASN A 7 10.09 15.90 7.80
CA ASN A 7 10.95 15.81 6.61
C ASN A 7 10.81 14.49 5.85
N ARG A 8 9.57 14.01 5.63
CA ARG A 8 9.36 12.78 4.84
C ARG A 8 9.47 13.10 3.35
N PRO A 9 10.48 12.59 2.61
CA PRO A 9 10.51 12.73 1.16
C PRO A 9 9.31 12.00 0.57
N MET A 10 8.68 12.62 -0.43
CA MET A 10 7.43 12.14 -1.05
C MET A 10 7.56 10.74 -1.67
N LEU A 11 8.80 10.30 -1.97
CA LEU A 11 9.18 8.97 -2.43
C LEU A 11 10.37 8.46 -1.61
N GLN A 12 10.09 7.68 -0.56
CA GLN A 12 11.14 6.98 0.18
C GLN A 12 11.16 5.53 -0.32
N ILE A 13 12.04 5.18 -1.26
CA ILE A 13 12.21 3.80 -1.72
C ILE A 13 13.28 3.14 -0.85
N LYS A 14 12.99 1.99 -0.25
CA LYS A 14 13.95 1.24 0.56
C LYS A 14 14.50 0.06 -0.24
N SER A 15 15.80 0.04 -0.50
CA SER A 15 16.46 -0.92 -1.41
C SER A 15 16.39 -2.37 -0.95
N ASP A 16 16.31 -2.62 0.35
CA ASP A 16 16.18 -3.96 0.95
C ASP A 16 14.71 -4.40 1.12
N CYS A 17 13.75 -3.62 0.63
CA CYS A 17 12.33 -3.96 0.71
C CYS A 17 11.87 -4.60 -0.60
N ILE A 18 11.39 -5.85 -0.52
CA ILE A 18 10.85 -6.58 -1.67
C ILE A 18 9.68 -5.83 -2.33
N PHE A 19 8.80 -5.22 -1.53
CA PHE A 19 7.66 -4.45 -2.05
C PHE A 19 8.09 -3.20 -2.80
N CYS A 20 9.12 -2.49 -2.32
CA CYS A 20 9.71 -1.37 -3.04
C CYS A 20 10.36 -1.83 -4.35
N SER A 21 11.00 -2.99 -4.35
CA SER A 21 11.60 -3.57 -5.55
C SER A 21 10.53 -3.90 -6.60
N ILE A 22 9.44 -4.54 -6.19
CA ILE A 22 8.29 -4.83 -7.07
C ILE A 22 7.65 -3.54 -7.60
N ALA A 23 7.32 -2.60 -6.71
CA ALA A 23 6.68 -1.32 -7.08
C ALA A 23 7.58 -0.41 -7.95
N SER A 24 8.90 -0.65 -7.97
CA SER A 24 9.86 0.04 -8.84
C SER A 24 10.21 -0.74 -10.12
N GLY A 25 9.55 -1.87 -10.37
CA GLY A 25 9.79 -2.70 -11.57
C GLY A 25 11.13 -3.42 -11.59
N LYS A 26 11.80 -3.58 -10.44
CA LYS A 26 13.11 -4.27 -10.33
C LYS A 26 13.02 -5.79 -10.19
N THR A 27 11.83 -6.35 -10.34
CA THR A 27 11.55 -7.78 -10.18
C THR A 27 10.73 -8.28 -11.37
N ASP A 28 10.79 -9.58 -11.64
CA ASP A 28 9.98 -10.21 -12.70
C ASP A 28 8.48 -10.35 -12.36
N GLN A 29 8.06 -9.85 -11.19
CA GLN A 29 6.66 -9.89 -10.78
C GLN A 29 5.83 -8.88 -11.60
N PRO A 30 4.82 -9.34 -12.34
CA PRO A 30 4.03 -8.45 -13.19
C PRO A 30 3.18 -7.50 -12.34
N ILE A 31 3.25 -6.22 -12.68
CA ILE A 31 2.35 -5.20 -12.17
C ILE A 31 1.07 -5.26 -13.01
N ARG A 32 -0.07 -5.48 -12.34
CA ARG A 32 -1.39 -5.55 -12.99
C ARG A 32 -1.92 -4.17 -13.32
N SER A 33 -1.74 -3.25 -12.39
CA SER A 33 -2.15 -1.85 -12.50
C SER A 33 -1.25 -1.01 -11.62
N GLU A 34 -0.95 0.21 -12.06
CA GLU A 34 -0.24 1.18 -11.24
C GLU A 34 -0.75 2.59 -11.48
N THR A 35 -0.66 3.40 -10.45
CA THR A 35 -0.84 4.85 -10.48
C THR A 35 0.48 5.53 -10.13
N ASP A 36 0.49 6.86 -10.05
CA ASP A 36 1.68 7.62 -9.64
C ASP A 36 2.16 7.23 -8.23
N ASN A 37 1.26 6.78 -7.36
CA ASN A 37 1.55 6.56 -5.94
C ASN A 37 1.43 5.10 -5.49
N VAL A 38 0.80 4.23 -6.28
CA VAL A 38 0.42 2.87 -5.86
C VAL A 38 0.70 1.88 -7.00
N ALA A 39 1.12 0.66 -6.65
CA ALA A 39 1.23 -0.47 -7.57
C ALA A 39 0.39 -1.64 -7.06
N ILE A 40 -0.28 -2.33 -7.99
CA ILE A 40 -1.09 -3.53 -7.74
C ILE A 40 -0.48 -4.72 -8.48
N PHE A 41 -0.29 -5.81 -7.76
CA PHE A 41 0.27 -7.04 -8.32
C PHE A 41 -0.31 -8.29 -7.63
N ASP A 42 -0.14 -9.44 -8.29
CA ASP A 42 -0.61 -10.73 -7.78
C ASP A 42 0.07 -11.11 -6.47
N ASP A 43 -0.69 -11.59 -5.49
CA ASP A 43 -0.07 -12.16 -4.28
C ASP A 43 0.62 -13.49 -4.63
N ARG A 44 1.86 -13.68 -4.16
CA ARG A 44 2.63 -14.91 -4.41
C ARG A 44 2.04 -16.15 -3.72
N SER A 45 1.28 -15.97 -2.65
CA SER A 45 0.63 -17.02 -1.87
C SER A 45 -0.88 -16.72 -1.74
N PRO A 46 -1.64 -16.80 -2.85
CA PRO A 46 -3.05 -16.43 -2.85
C PRO A 46 -3.87 -17.33 -1.93
N LYS A 47 -4.66 -16.72 -1.03
CA LYS A 47 -5.60 -17.43 -0.14
C LYS A 47 -7.05 -17.38 -0.62
N ALA A 48 -7.28 -16.74 -1.76
CA ALA A 48 -8.56 -16.68 -2.45
C ALA A 48 -8.29 -16.80 -3.94
N ARG A 49 -9.32 -17.13 -4.73
CA ARG A 49 -9.29 -17.12 -6.21
C ARG A 49 -8.74 -15.81 -6.79
N TYR A 50 -8.87 -14.76 -5.99
CA TYR A 50 -8.87 -13.38 -6.36
C TYR A 50 -8.23 -12.59 -5.22
N HIS A 51 -6.89 -12.49 -5.25
CA HIS A 51 -6.05 -11.99 -4.16
C HIS A 51 -4.86 -11.17 -4.70
N PHE A 52 -4.97 -9.85 -4.59
CA PHE A 52 -3.94 -8.92 -5.04
C PHE A 52 -3.40 -8.09 -3.88
N GLN A 53 -2.17 -7.62 -4.06
CA GLN A 53 -1.52 -6.70 -3.15
C GLN A 53 -1.50 -5.30 -3.75
N CYS A 54 -2.08 -4.34 -3.02
CA CYS A 54 -2.01 -2.91 -3.31
C CYS A 54 -0.95 -2.29 -2.40
N VAL A 55 0.12 -1.75 -3.00
CA VAL A 55 1.31 -1.29 -2.28
C VAL A 55 1.64 0.15 -2.67
N PRO A 56 1.88 1.06 -1.71
CA PRO A 56 2.31 2.40 -2.03
C PRO A 56 3.76 2.37 -2.56
N LYS A 57 4.03 3.17 -3.61
CA LYS A 57 5.39 3.36 -4.15
C LYS A 57 6.32 4.00 -3.11
N THR A 58 5.76 4.69 -2.12
CA THR A 58 6.47 5.21 -0.95
C THR A 58 6.55 4.17 0.16
N HIS A 59 7.76 3.92 0.67
CA HIS A 59 7.98 2.99 1.76
C HIS A 59 7.37 3.53 3.06
N ILE A 60 6.35 2.83 3.54
CA ILE A 60 5.76 3.05 4.86
C ILE A 60 5.96 1.77 5.65
N ARG A 61 6.74 1.86 6.74
CA ARG A 61 7.09 0.68 7.52
C ARG A 61 5.88 0.10 8.24
N ASP A 62 5.14 0.98 8.91
CA ASP A 62 4.00 0.67 9.77
C ASP A 62 2.88 1.67 9.46
N PRO A 63 1.64 1.22 9.21
CA PRO A 63 0.51 2.11 8.98
C PRO A 63 0.17 3.00 10.18
N LYS A 64 0.62 2.67 11.39
CA LYS A 64 0.55 3.60 12.55
C LYS A 64 1.37 4.89 12.34
N LYS A 65 2.21 4.93 11.31
CA LYS A 65 2.96 6.11 10.90
C LYS A 65 2.26 6.92 9.80
N LEU A 66 1.07 6.51 9.37
CA LEU A 66 0.24 7.33 8.51
C LEU A 66 -0.21 8.57 9.28
N THR A 67 -0.12 9.71 8.62
CA THR A 67 -0.52 11.01 9.15
C THR A 67 -1.63 11.59 8.28
N HIS A 68 -2.19 12.75 8.68
CA HIS A 68 -3.18 13.45 7.86
C HIS A 68 -2.68 13.80 6.45
N LYS A 69 -1.36 13.92 6.26
CA LYS A 69 -0.76 14.16 4.93
C LYS A 69 -0.85 12.96 4.01
N ASP A 70 -1.00 11.75 4.56
CA ASP A 70 -1.11 10.50 3.81
C ASP A 70 -2.58 10.13 3.52
N ILE A 71 -3.56 10.94 3.93
CA ILE A 71 -4.98 10.73 3.62
C ILE A 71 -5.21 10.58 2.10
N PRO A 72 -4.63 11.42 1.21
CA PRO A 72 -4.79 11.25 -0.22
C PRO A 72 -4.26 9.90 -0.71
N LEU A 73 -3.11 9.45 -0.20
CA LEU A 73 -2.53 8.15 -0.54
C LEU A 73 -3.46 7.00 -0.11
N ALA A 74 -3.95 7.05 1.14
CA ALA A 74 -4.91 6.06 1.63
C ALA A 74 -6.22 6.07 0.83
N GLY A 75 -6.63 7.25 0.34
CA GLY A 75 -7.72 7.42 -0.63
C GLY A 75 -7.47 6.64 -1.91
N THR A 76 -6.37 6.94 -2.61
CA THR A 76 -5.97 6.25 -3.84
C THR A 76 -5.88 4.74 -3.66
N MET A 77 -5.33 4.27 -2.55
CA MET A 77 -5.23 2.84 -2.26
C MET A 77 -6.58 2.14 -2.08
N VAL A 78 -7.57 2.86 -1.54
CA VAL A 78 -8.95 2.39 -1.44
C VAL A 78 -9.62 2.38 -2.81
N ASP A 79 -9.46 3.45 -3.58
CA ASP A 79 -10.12 3.60 -4.88
C ASP A 79 -9.60 2.55 -5.88
N CYS A 80 -8.27 2.35 -5.91
CA CYS A 80 -7.62 1.29 -6.68
C CYS A 80 -8.13 -0.13 -6.34
N ALA A 81 -8.63 -0.33 -5.12
CA ALA A 81 -9.18 -1.62 -4.70
C ALA A 81 -10.71 -1.71 -4.88
N GLY A 82 -11.39 -0.59 -5.07
CA GLY A 82 -12.84 -0.50 -5.27
C GLY A 82 -13.27 -0.69 -6.73
N GLU A 83 -12.44 -0.28 -7.69
CA GLU A 83 -12.76 -0.35 -9.13
C GLU A 83 -12.92 -1.79 -9.66
N ASP A 84 -12.32 -2.79 -8.98
CA ASP A 84 -12.31 -4.18 -9.43
C ASP A 84 -13.35 -5.11 -8.75
N GLY A 85 -14.25 -4.54 -7.93
CA GLY A 85 -15.59 -5.06 -7.59
C GLY A 85 -15.81 -6.47 -7.01
N SER A 86 -14.83 -7.38 -6.92
CA SER A 86 -15.07 -8.80 -6.57
C SER A 86 -13.88 -9.53 -5.92
N MET A 87 -12.96 -8.80 -5.30
CA MET A 87 -11.61 -9.30 -5.03
C MET A 87 -11.17 -8.92 -3.61
N THR A 88 -10.54 -9.85 -2.90
CA THR A 88 -10.01 -9.53 -1.57
C THR A 88 -8.69 -8.79 -1.73
N TYR A 89 -8.72 -7.47 -1.59
CA TYR A 89 -7.51 -6.64 -1.57
C TYR A 89 -6.92 -6.58 -0.18
N PHE A 90 -5.62 -6.87 -0.10
CA PHE A 90 -4.84 -6.53 1.06
C PHE A 90 -3.83 -5.45 0.71
N VAL A 91 -3.75 -4.48 1.60
CA VAL A 91 -2.72 -3.48 1.57
C VAL A 91 -1.57 -3.99 2.43
N ARG A 92 -0.39 -4.08 1.82
CA ARG A 92 0.80 -4.52 2.54
C ARG A 92 1.78 -3.37 2.71
N PHE A 93 2.01 -3.03 3.97
CA PHE A 93 3.12 -2.22 4.42
C PHE A 93 4.31 -3.12 4.70
N SER A 94 5.53 -2.57 4.74
CA SER A 94 6.77 -3.37 4.74
C SER A 94 6.81 -4.50 5.78
N SER A 95 6.13 -4.30 6.92
CA SER A 95 6.04 -5.28 8.01
C SER A 95 4.61 -5.64 8.39
N SER A 96 3.58 -5.20 7.67
CA SER A 96 2.21 -5.35 8.16
C SER A 96 1.16 -5.48 7.05
N LEU A 97 0.26 -6.44 7.21
CA LEU A 97 -0.85 -6.69 6.30
C LEU A 97 -2.14 -6.10 6.86
N TYR A 98 -2.87 -5.32 6.07
CA TYR A 98 -4.15 -4.74 6.43
C TYR A 98 -5.20 -5.01 5.35
N SER A 99 -6.40 -5.42 5.77
CA SER A 99 -7.55 -5.49 4.86
C SER A 99 -8.05 -4.09 4.55
N LEU A 100 -8.54 -3.87 3.33
CA LEU A 100 -9.13 -2.61 2.91
C LEU A 100 -10.22 -2.10 3.86
N LYS A 101 -11.07 -3.01 4.37
CA LYS A 101 -12.13 -2.67 5.34
C LYS A 101 -11.57 -2.02 6.61
N LYS A 102 -10.38 -2.44 7.05
CA LYS A 102 -9.70 -1.88 8.22
C LYS A 102 -9.04 -0.54 7.92
N LEU A 103 -8.57 -0.31 6.70
CA LEU A 103 -8.10 1.02 6.29
C LEU A 103 -9.26 2.01 6.12
N LEU A 104 -10.40 1.53 5.61
CA LEU A 104 -11.65 2.29 5.56
C LEU A 104 -12.18 2.62 6.96
N SER A 105 -12.09 1.71 7.94
CA SER A 105 -12.50 2.04 9.30
C SER A 105 -11.57 3.08 9.95
N LEU A 106 -10.27 3.04 9.65
CA LEU A 106 -9.32 4.08 10.07
C LEU A 106 -9.61 5.44 9.42
N ARG A 107 -10.22 5.48 8.23
CA ARG A 107 -10.73 6.70 7.60
C ARG A 107 -11.92 7.28 8.38
N THR A 108 -12.79 6.44 8.92
CA THR A 108 -14.02 6.88 9.61
C THR A 108 -13.82 7.23 11.08
N GLU A 109 -12.83 6.64 11.76
CA GLU A 109 -12.57 6.89 13.20
C GLU A 109 -11.75 8.17 13.48
N GLN A 110 -11.50 9.01 12.48
CA GLN A 110 -10.73 10.26 12.63
C GLN A 110 -11.56 11.52 12.32
N PHE A 111 -12.89 11.41 12.32
CA PHE A 111 -13.86 12.51 12.30
C PHE A 111 -14.76 12.46 13.53
#